data_AF-A0A7R9M236-F1
#
_entry.id   AF-A0A7R9M236-F1
#
_cell.length_a   1.000
_cell.length_b   1.000
_cell.length_c   1.000
_cell.angle_alpha   90.00
_cell.angle_beta   90.00
_cell.angle_gamma   90.00
#
_symmetry.space_group_name_H-M   'P 1'
#
loop_
_entity.id
_entity.type
_entity.pdbx_description
1 polymer ?
#
loop_
_entity_poly.entity_id
_entity_poly.type
_entity_poly.pdbx_seq_one_letter_code
_entity_poly.pdbx_strand_id
1 'polypeptide(L)'
;MFGQKVSEFKEQIKKEAEALVLKTFPQKILDLQALLTSSKFTIKKLSDICTDINIPVPEHPFLDNNHTDAAQGDQPSKKRKYAAIDCDGVSGTKVLVLPNGVAPCNKHVVELIELVKPLIRQLVEDANLVSICLQTWVLSEY
;
A
#
# COMPACT_ATOMS: atom_id res chain seq x y z
N MET A 1 -36.79 12.53 -28.71
CA MET A 1 -35.57 13.25 -28.26
C MET A 1 -34.58 12.35 -27.51
N PHE A 2 -35.00 11.44 -26.61
CA PHE A 2 -34.07 10.56 -25.87
C PHE A 2 -33.38 9.48 -26.73
N GLY A 3 -34.11 8.83 -27.65
CA GLY A 3 -33.54 7.76 -28.49
C GLY A 3 -32.40 8.22 -29.40
N GLN A 4 -32.47 9.45 -29.91
CA GLN A 4 -31.43 10.03 -30.75
C GLN A 4 -30.13 10.25 -29.97
N LYS A 5 -30.22 10.83 -28.76
CA LYS A 5 -29.06 11.00 -27.86
C LYS A 5 -28.40 9.67 -27.48
N VAL A 6 -29.19 8.63 -27.27
CA VAL A 6 -28.66 7.29 -26.95
C VAL A 6 -27.95 6.68 -28.16
N SER A 7 -28.48 6.87 -29.38
CA SER A 7 -27.83 6.41 -30.60
C SER A 7 -26.49 7.10 -30.84
N GLU A 8 -26.45 8.43 -30.69
CA GLU A 8 -25.23 9.24 -30.81
C GLU A 8 -24.19 8.81 -29.76
N PHE A 9 -24.62 8.55 -28.53
CA PHE A 9 -23.74 8.06 -27.46
C PHE A 9 -23.16 6.67 -27.79
N LYS A 10 -23.98 5.73 -28.28
CA LYS A 10 -23.49 4.40 -28.69
C LYS A 10 -22.46 4.48 -29.80
N GLU A 11 -22.70 5.31 -30.81
CA GLU A 11 -21.78 5.50 -31.93
C GLU A 11 -20.46 6.13 -31.46
N GLN A 12 -20.53 7.10 -30.54
CA GLN A 12 -19.34 7.70 -29.92
C GLN A 12 -18.52 6.67 -29.14
N ILE A 13 -19.16 5.88 -28.26
CA ILE A 13 -18.49 4.82 -27.48
C ILE A 13 -17.83 3.79 -28.39
N LYS A 14 -18.50 3.41 -29.49
CA LYS A 14 -17.95 2.48 -30.46
C LYS A 14 -16.69 3.04 -31.13
N LYS A 15 -16.75 4.27 -31.62
CA LYS A 15 -15.61 4.95 -32.26
C LYS A 15 -14.42 5.10 -31.31
N GLU A 16 -14.70 5.43 -30.06
CA GLU A 16 -13.69 5.62 -29.03
C GLU A 16 -13.04 4.29 -28.62
N ALA A 17 -13.82 3.22 -28.50
CA ALA A 17 -13.32 1.86 -28.23
C ALA A 17 -12.47 1.31 -29.39
N GLU A 18 -12.89 1.52 -30.64
CA GLU A 18 -12.11 1.11 -31.82
C GLU A 18 -10.76 1.84 -31.87
N ALA A 19 -10.75 3.15 -31.63
CA ALA A 19 -9.52 3.92 -31.55
C ALA A 19 -8.60 3.44 -30.42
N LEU A 20 -9.18 3.10 -29.27
CA LEU A 20 -8.47 2.61 -28.10
C LEU A 20 -7.74 1.28 -28.38
N VAL A 21 -8.45 0.30 -28.95
CA VAL A 21 -7.89 -1.03 -29.25
C VAL A 21 -6.84 -0.96 -30.37
N LEU A 22 -7.09 -0.16 -31.41
CA LEU A 22 -6.22 -0.12 -32.59
C LEU A 22 -4.97 0.75 -32.41
N LYS A 23 -5.05 1.80 -31.59
CA LYS A 23 -3.96 2.78 -31.47
C LYS A 23 -3.44 2.88 -30.04
N THR A 24 -4.33 3.10 -29.08
CA THR A 24 -3.93 3.41 -27.70
C THR A 24 -3.29 2.21 -27.02
N PHE A 25 -3.87 1.01 -27.13
CA PHE A 25 -3.31 -0.18 -26.49
C PHE A 25 -1.93 -0.58 -27.04
N PRO A 26 -1.71 -0.69 -28.37
CA PRO A 26 -0.37 -0.96 -28.90
C PRO A 26 0.65 0.08 -28.48
N GLN A 27 0.30 1.37 -28.51
CA GLN A 27 1.19 2.44 -28.08
C GLN A 27 1.54 2.32 -26.59
N LYS A 28 0.54 2.10 -25.73
CA LYS A 28 0.73 1.97 -24.28
C LYS A 28 1.61 0.76 -23.93
N ILE A 29 1.51 -0.34 -24.67
CA ILE A 29 2.38 -1.51 -24.46
C ILE A 29 3.85 -1.13 -24.69
N LEU A 30 4.14 -0.40 -25.78
CA LEU A 30 5.50 0.06 -26.09
C LEU A 30 6.00 1.06 -25.05
N ASP A 31 5.17 2.03 -24.66
CA ASP A 31 5.50 3.03 -23.64
C ASP A 31 5.82 2.36 -22.29
N LEU A 32 5.02 1.38 -21.88
CA LEU A 32 5.23 0.61 -20.65
C LEU A 32 6.48 -0.26 -20.72
N GLN A 33 6.76 -0.87 -21.86
CA GLN A 33 8.00 -1.63 -22.06
C GLN A 33 9.23 -0.73 -21.93
N ALA A 34 9.19 0.46 -22.52
CA ALA A 34 10.26 1.45 -22.39
C ALA A 34 10.42 1.91 -20.93
N LEU A 35 9.31 2.13 -20.22
CA LEU A 35 9.31 2.50 -18.81
C LEU A 35 9.94 1.41 -17.93
N LEU A 36 9.59 0.13 -18.14
CA LEU A 36 10.14 -0.99 -17.40
C LEU A 36 11.64 -1.19 -17.66
N THR A 37 12.09 -0.88 -18.87
CA THR A 37 13.51 -0.92 -19.25
C THR A 37 14.30 0.28 -18.71
N SER A 38 13.62 1.30 -18.18
CA SER A 38 14.26 2.46 -17.57
C SER A 38 15.05 2.10 -16.30
N SER A 39 16.09 2.88 -16.01
CA SER A 39 16.94 2.69 -14.82
C SER A 39 16.16 2.79 -13.51
N LYS A 40 15.02 3.50 -13.50
CA LYS A 40 14.14 3.63 -12.32
C LYS A 40 13.50 2.31 -11.89
N PHE A 41 13.23 1.41 -12.84
CA PHE A 41 12.63 0.09 -12.58
C PHE A 41 13.66 -1.05 -12.61
N THR A 42 14.86 -0.80 -13.14
CA THR A 42 15.95 -1.78 -13.24
C THR A 42 16.98 -1.59 -12.13
N ILE A 43 16.57 -1.76 -10.88
CA ILE A 43 17.46 -1.63 -9.71
C ILE A 43 18.10 -2.98 -9.41
N LYS A 44 19.42 -3.08 -9.53
CA LYS A 44 20.19 -4.33 -9.32
C LYS A 44 20.51 -4.61 -7.85
N LYS A 45 20.54 -3.57 -7.00
CA LYS A 45 20.85 -3.67 -5.57
C LYS A 45 19.79 -2.95 -4.75
N LEU A 46 19.12 -3.70 -3.88
CA LEU A 46 18.09 -3.18 -2.98
C LEU A 46 18.64 -2.28 -1.87
N SER A 47 19.96 -2.34 -1.62
CA SER A 47 20.62 -1.41 -0.69
C SER A 47 20.54 0.05 -1.15
N ASP A 48 20.47 0.29 -2.47
CA ASP A 48 20.45 1.64 -3.06
C ASP A 48 19.10 2.34 -2.85
N ILE A 49 18.04 1.59 -2.55
CA ILE A 49 16.71 2.12 -2.21
C ILE A 49 16.45 2.12 -0.70
N CYS A 50 17.38 1.62 0.11
CA CYS A 50 17.20 1.62 1.56
C CYS A 50 17.27 3.06 2.07
N THR A 51 16.19 3.54 2.67
CA THR A 51 16.17 4.84 3.33
C THR A 51 16.49 4.64 4.80
N ASP A 52 17.45 5.40 5.32
CA ASP A 52 17.80 5.35 6.73
C ASP A 52 16.61 5.77 7.60
N ILE A 53 16.35 5.00 8.65
CA ILE A 53 15.20 5.18 9.52
C ILE A 53 15.68 5.66 10.88
N ASN A 54 15.24 6.85 11.24
CA ASN A 54 15.63 7.51 12.48
C ASN A 54 14.79 7.04 13.69
N ILE A 55 14.74 5.72 13.92
CA ILE A 55 14.03 5.13 15.05
C ILE A 55 15.06 4.63 16.06
N PRO A 56 15.15 5.24 17.26
CA PRO A 56 16.05 4.77 18.30
C PRO A 56 15.57 3.42 18.83
N VAL A 57 16.49 2.48 18.97
CA VAL A 57 16.23 1.19 19.62
C VAL A 57 16.27 1.42 21.14
N PRO A 58 15.18 1.19 21.88
CA PRO A 58 15.19 1.35 23.33
C PRO A 58 16.16 0.39 24.01
N GLU A 59 16.79 0.84 25.08
CA GLU A 59 17.56 -0.05 25.94
C GLU A 59 16.63 -1.07 26.60
N HIS A 60 17.13 -2.29 26.75
CA HIS A 60 16.42 -3.35 27.43
C HIS A 60 16.28 -2.98 28.91
N PRO A 61 15.08 -3.13 29.51
CA PRO A 61 14.92 -2.88 30.93
C PRO A 61 15.87 -3.79 31.72
N PHE A 62 16.70 -3.19 32.56
CA PHE A 62 17.52 -3.91 33.51
C PHE A 62 16.59 -4.60 34.51
N LEU A 63 16.52 -5.92 34.46
CA LEU A 63 15.95 -6.73 35.52
C LEU A 63 17.01 -6.83 36.61
N ASP A 64 16.99 -5.92 37.58
CA ASP A 64 17.76 -6.09 38.81
C ASP A 64 17.22 -7.32 39.55
N ASN A 65 17.78 -8.48 39.24
CA ASN A 65 17.43 -9.74 39.89
C ASN A 65 18.10 -9.88 41.27
N ASN A 66 18.38 -8.76 41.94
CA ASN A 66 18.96 -8.72 43.28
C ASN A 66 17.86 -8.80 44.34
N HIS A 67 17.17 -9.95 44.38
CA HIS A 67 16.50 -10.39 45.59
C HIS A 67 17.37 -11.49 46.20
N THR A 68 18.40 -11.06 46.93
CA THR A 68 19.12 -11.88 47.88
C THR A 68 18.16 -12.35 48.98
N ASP A 69 18.15 -13.67 49.17
CA ASP A 69 17.67 -14.46 50.29
C ASP A 69 17.05 -13.73 51.50
N ALA A 70 15.73 -13.86 51.66
CA ALA A 70 15.09 -13.91 52.98
C ALA A 70 13.76 -14.69 52.95
N ALA A 71 13.80 -15.86 53.59
CA ALA A 71 12.70 -16.53 54.31
C ALA A 71 11.49 -17.12 53.54
N GLN A 72 11.52 -18.47 53.47
CA GLN A 72 10.43 -19.41 53.83
C GLN A 72 9.04 -19.30 53.17
N GLY A 73 8.67 -20.39 52.49
CA GLY A 73 7.42 -21.08 52.80
C GLY A 73 6.31 -21.05 51.74
N ASP A 74 6.18 -22.20 51.05
CA ASP A 74 4.93 -22.84 50.62
C ASP A 74 4.06 -22.19 49.52
N GLN A 75 3.91 -22.91 48.40
CA GLN A 75 2.85 -22.66 47.41
C GLN A 75 1.48 -23.03 48.00
N PRO A 76 0.36 -22.41 47.56
CA PRO A 76 -0.41 -23.09 46.51
C PRO A 76 -1.17 -22.17 45.52
N SER A 77 -1.18 -22.62 44.27
CA SER A 77 -2.06 -22.32 43.13
C SER A 77 -3.47 -21.79 43.45
N LYS A 78 -3.80 -20.52 43.15
CA LYS A 78 -5.19 -20.05 42.95
C LYS A 78 -5.32 -18.92 41.90
N LYS A 79 -5.89 -19.31 40.75
CA LYS A 79 -6.92 -18.61 39.96
C LYS A 79 -6.69 -17.13 39.59
N ARG A 80 -6.34 -16.95 38.31
CA ARG A 80 -6.65 -15.85 37.37
C ARG A 80 -7.68 -14.84 37.91
N LYS A 81 -7.20 -13.71 38.41
CA LYS A 81 -7.98 -12.46 38.53
C LYS A 81 -7.24 -11.41 37.72
N TYR A 82 -7.91 -10.80 36.76
CA TYR A 82 -7.50 -9.53 36.17
C TYR A 82 -7.53 -8.49 37.29
N ALA A 83 -6.47 -8.46 38.10
CA ALA A 83 -6.19 -7.35 39.00
C ALA A 83 -5.52 -6.29 38.13
N ALA A 84 -6.01 -5.05 38.24
CA ALA A 84 -5.34 -3.89 37.70
C ALA A 84 -3.84 -4.03 37.97
N ILE A 85 -3.03 -3.92 36.92
CA ILE A 85 -1.60 -4.01 37.04
C ILE A 85 -1.16 -2.74 37.75
N ASP A 86 -1.22 -2.74 39.09
CA ASP A 86 -0.33 -1.92 39.90
C ASP A 86 1.07 -2.48 39.64
N CYS A 87 1.71 -1.89 38.62
CA CYS A 87 3.06 -2.17 38.20
C CYS A 87 4.06 -1.61 39.22
N ASP A 88 4.01 -2.01 40.49
CA ASP A 88 4.91 -1.46 41.52
C ASP A 88 6.30 -2.15 41.51
N GLY A 89 6.78 -2.52 40.32
CA GLY A 89 8.06 -3.24 40.17
C GLY A 89 8.43 -3.67 38.76
N VAL A 90 7.52 -3.56 37.78
CA VAL A 90 7.89 -3.72 36.35
C VAL A 90 7.78 -2.35 35.70
N SER A 91 8.86 -1.57 35.78
CA SER A 91 9.03 -0.36 35.00
C SER A 91 9.29 -0.75 33.53
N GLY A 92 8.22 -1.02 32.79
CA GLY A 92 8.31 -1.13 31.33
C GLY A 92 8.73 0.20 30.72
N THR A 93 9.50 0.17 29.62
CA THR A 93 9.87 1.39 28.88
C THR A 93 8.64 1.97 28.18
N LYS A 94 8.02 3.01 28.75
CA LYS A 94 6.97 3.78 28.07
C LYS A 94 7.59 4.62 26.95
N VAL A 95 7.68 4.05 25.75
CA VAL A 95 8.12 4.76 24.54
C VAL A 95 6.96 5.61 24.01
N LEU A 96 6.81 6.83 24.54
CA LEU A 96 5.75 7.77 24.16
C LEU A 96 6.19 8.83 23.13
N VAL A 97 7.48 8.89 22.79
CA VAL A 97 8.06 9.96 21.97
C VAL A 97 9.16 9.37 21.08
N LEU A 98 9.15 9.71 19.78
CA LEU A 98 10.34 9.55 18.93
C LEU A 98 11.21 10.80 19.16
N PRO A 99 12.30 10.72 19.94
CA PRO A 99 13.14 11.88 20.27
C PRO A 99 13.76 12.51 19.01
N ASN A 100 13.85 11.74 17.93
CA ASN A 100 14.46 12.12 16.68
C ASN A 100 13.45 12.56 15.59
N GLY A 101 12.18 12.74 15.94
CA GLY A 101 11.13 13.23 15.04
C GLY A 101 10.44 12.13 14.21
N VAL A 102 9.79 12.54 13.11
CA VAL A 102 9.01 11.64 12.24
C VAL A 102 9.91 10.81 11.33
N ALA A 103 9.59 9.52 11.16
CA ALA A 103 10.30 8.66 10.22
C ALA A 103 10.00 9.09 8.76
N PRO A 104 11.01 9.37 7.92
CA PRO A 104 10.80 9.81 6.55
C PRO A 104 10.31 8.68 5.64
N CYS A 105 9.46 9.01 4.66
CA CYS A 105 9.06 8.09 3.61
C CYS A 105 10.20 7.84 2.60
N ASN A 106 10.24 6.65 2.02
CA ASN A 106 11.19 6.31 0.95
C ASN A 106 10.86 7.09 -0.33
N LYS A 107 11.67 8.09 -0.65
CA LYS A 107 11.45 8.99 -1.80
C LYS A 107 11.47 8.25 -3.13
N HIS A 108 12.36 7.27 -3.29
CA HIS A 108 12.44 6.48 -4.53
C HIS A 108 11.15 5.71 -4.79
N VAL A 109 10.58 5.08 -3.76
CA VAL A 109 9.31 4.36 -3.89
C VAL A 109 8.15 5.31 -4.12
N VAL A 110 8.15 6.48 -3.47
CA VAL A 110 7.12 7.51 -3.69
C VAL A 110 7.11 7.98 -5.14
N GLU A 111 8.27 8.29 -5.73
CA GLU A 111 8.37 8.68 -7.14
C GLU A 111 7.86 7.59 -8.09
N LEU A 112 8.18 6.32 -7.83
CA LEU A 112 7.68 5.20 -8.63
C LEU A 112 6.15 5.08 -8.53
N ILE A 113 5.61 5.21 -7.33
CA ILE A 113 4.17 5.16 -7.09
C ILE A 113 3.46 6.32 -7.80
N GLU A 114 4.04 7.52 -7.80
CA GLU A 114 3.49 8.68 -8.51
C GLU A 114 3.44 8.49 -10.02
N LEU A 115 4.41 7.77 -10.59
CA LEU A 115 4.39 7.39 -12.02
C LEU A 115 3.36 6.30 -12.33
N VAL A 116 3.21 5.30 -11.47
CA VAL A 116 2.34 4.13 -11.71
C VAL A 116 0.86 4.44 -11.45
N LYS A 117 0.54 5.27 -10.45
CA LYS A 117 -0.84 5.66 -10.10
C LYS A 117 -1.69 6.16 -11.29
N PRO A 118 -1.26 7.14 -12.10
CA PRO A 118 -2.05 7.61 -13.22
C PRO A 118 -2.21 6.56 -14.32
N LEU A 119 -1.22 5.69 -14.52
CA LEU A 119 -1.30 4.60 -15.50
C LEU A 119 -2.40 3.59 -15.14
N ILE A 120 -2.53 3.24 -13.86
CA ILE A 120 -3.60 2.36 -13.37
C ILE A 120 -4.96 3.03 -13.55
N ARG A 121 -5.09 4.31 -13.19
CA ARG A 121 -6.36 5.05 -13.34
C ARG A 121 -6.81 5.09 -14.81
N GLN A 122 -5.90 5.43 -15.71
CA GLN A 122 -6.18 5.45 -17.14
C GLN A 122 -6.62 4.06 -17.63
N LEU A 123 -5.92 3.00 -17.22
CA LEU A 123 -6.26 1.63 -17.64
C LEU A 123 -7.67 1.22 -17.18
N VAL A 124 -8.07 1.61 -15.96
CA VAL A 124 -9.41 1.33 -15.44
C VAL A 124 -10.48 2.06 -16.25
N GLU A 125 -10.25 3.33 -16.60
CA GLU A 125 -11.16 4.11 -17.45
C GLU A 125 -11.29 3.51 -18.85
N ASP A 126 -10.15 3.19 -19.47
CA ASP A 126 -10.05 2.57 -20.79
C ASP A 126 -10.76 1.20 -20.83
N ALA A 127 -10.54 0.35 -19.81
CA ALA A 127 -11.19 -0.95 -19.70
C ALA A 127 -12.70 -0.83 -19.48
N ASN A 128 -13.13 0.14 -18.68
CA ASN A 128 -14.55 0.41 -18.48
C ASN A 128 -15.23 0.87 -19.76
N LEU A 129 -14.57 1.71 -20.57
CA LEU A 129 -15.09 2.14 -21.86
C LEU A 129 -15.31 0.95 -22.81
N VAL A 130 -14.36 0.03 -22.89
CA VAL A 130 -14.51 -1.21 -23.67
C VAL A 130 -15.62 -2.08 -23.10
N SER A 131 -15.73 -2.18 -21.77
CA SER A 131 -16.80 -2.95 -21.12
C SER A 131 -18.19 -2.42 -21.49
N ILE A 132 -18.40 -1.10 -21.38
CA ILE A 132 -19.64 -0.43 -21.76
C ILE A 132 -19.91 -0.64 -23.25
N CYS A 133 -18.88 -0.49 -24.09
CA CYS A 133 -18.97 -0.75 -25.51
C CYS A 133 -19.54 -2.15 -25.76
N LEU A 134 -18.85 -3.20 -25.29
CA LEU A 134 -19.29 -4.59 -25.45
C LEU A 134 -20.72 -4.84 -24.95
N GLN A 135 -21.09 -4.28 -23.80
CA GLN A 135 -22.46 -4.37 -23.27
C GLN A 135 -23.49 -3.74 -24.23
N THR A 136 -23.19 -2.57 -24.80
CA THR A 136 -24.10 -1.92 -25.77
C THR A 136 -24.24 -2.70 -27.07
N TRP A 137 -23.21 -3.41 -27.51
CA TRP A 137 -23.28 -4.32 -28.65
C TRP A 137 -24.20 -5.51 -28.34
N VAL A 138 -23.98 -6.18 -27.21
CA VAL A 138 -24.80 -7.35 -26.80
C VAL A 138 -26.27 -6.99 -26.63
N LEU A 139 -26.57 -5.83 -26.03
CA LEU A 139 -27.95 -5.35 -25.89
C LEU A 139 -28.59 -4.91 -27.22
N SER A 140 -27.82 -4.78 -28.30
CA SER A 140 -28.34 -4.47 -29.63
C SER A 140 -28.67 -5.72 -30.46
N GLU A 141 -28.22 -6.90 -30.02
CA GLU A 141 -28.46 -8.19 -30.68
C GLU A 141 -29.71 -8.92 -30.16
N TYR A 142 -30.37 -8.38 -29.12
CA TYR A 142 -31.64 -8.86 -28.53
C TYR A 142 -32.77 -7.86 -28.74
#